data_AF-A0A9E5VM42-F1
#
_entry.id   AF-A0A9E5VM42-F1
#
_cell.length_a   1.000
_cell.length_b   1.000
_cell.length_c   1.000
_cell.angle_alpha   90.00
_cell.angle_beta   90.00
_cell.angle_gamma   90.00
#
_symmetry.space_group_name_H-M   'P 1'
#
loop_
_entity.id
_entity.type
_entity.pdbx_description
1 polymer ?
#
loop_
_entity_poly.entity_id
_entity_poly.type
_entity_poly.pdbx_seq_one_letter_code
_entity_poly.pdbx_strand_id
1 'polypeptide(L)' 'MAIYYRLDNTDVIAKQEGNKVWLFDRETGGWVPDSEHMLISRLHSGAGVCERLTEEDAQQAIGRVEDGMSQ' A
#
# COMPACT_ATOMS: atom_id res chain seq x y z
N MET A 1 9.75 -8.09 -8.99
CA MET A 1 10.28 -7.26 -7.90
C MET A 1 9.18 -6.29 -7.54
N ALA A 2 8.65 -6.40 -6.32
CA ALA A 2 7.56 -5.55 -5.85
C ALA A 2 8.14 -4.25 -5.30
N ILE A 3 7.45 -3.14 -5.53
CA ILE A 3 7.74 -1.86 -4.88
C ILE A 3 6.53 -1.50 -4.04
N TYR A 4 6.77 -1.17 -2.78
CA TYR A 4 5.72 -0.79 -1.85
C TYR A 4 5.71 0.72 -1.65
N TYR A 5 4.51 1.27 -1.45
CA TYR A 5 4.29 2.70 -1.23
C TYR A 5 3.29 2.91 -0.10
N ARG A 6 3.49 3.94 0.72
CA ARG A 6 2.46 4.46 1.63
C ARG A 6 1.82 5.70 1.01
N LEU A 7 0.50 5.69 0.93
CA LEU A 7 -0.28 6.86 0.53
C LEU A 7 -0.51 7.75 1.76
N ASP A 8 0.26 8.83 1.90
CA ASP A 8 0.30 9.67 3.12
C ASP A 8 -1.07 10.23 3.54
N ASN A 9 -1.92 10.59 2.55
CA ASN A 9 -3.27 11.11 2.81
C ASN A 9 -4.28 10.06 3.34
N THR A 10 -3.98 8.77 3.23
CA THR A 10 -4.97 7.70 3.51
C THR A 10 -4.42 6.55 4.35
N ASP A 11 -3.12 6.57 4.71
CA ASP A 11 -2.40 5.48 5.40
C ASP A 11 -2.52 4.11 4.71
N VAL A 12 -2.88 4.11 3.42
CA VAL A 12 -3.06 2.91 2.60
C VAL A 12 -1.70 2.48 2.08
N ILE A 13 -1.42 1.19 2.19
CA ILE A 13 -0.22 0.58 1.60
C ILE A 13 -0.56 0.14 0.19
N ALA A 14 0.24 0.54 -0.78
CA ALA A 14 0.15 0.09 -2.16
C ALA A 14 1.36 -0.79 -2.49
N LYS A 15 1.14 -1.74 -3.39
CA LYS A 15 2.15 -2.63 -3.95
C LYS A 15 2.11 -2.50 -5.46
N GLN A 16 3.26 -2.32 -6.07
CA GLN A 16 3.43 -2.29 -7.51
C GLN A 16 4.31 -3.47 -7.95
N GLU A 17 3.82 -4.30 -8.86
CA GLU A 17 4.60 -5.35 -9.52
C GLU A 17 4.48 -5.16 -11.03
N GLY A 18 5.56 -4.69 -11.65
CA GLY A 18 5.54 -4.28 -13.06
C GLY A 18 4.57 -3.11 -13.27
N ASN A 19 3.57 -3.32 -14.13
CA ASN A 19 2.56 -2.31 -14.47
C ASN A 19 1.24 -2.50 -13.71
N LYS A 20 1.21 -3.41 -12.74
CA LYS A 20 0.03 -3.68 -11.91
C LYS A 20 0.23 -3.07 -10.54
N VAL A 21 -0.84 -2.47 -10.02
CA VAL A 21 -0.89 -1.86 -8.70
C VAL A 21 -2.01 -2.52 -7.89
N TRP A 22 -1.70 -2.82 -6.64
CA TRP A 22 -2.62 -3.31 -5.65
C TRP A 22 -2.57 -2.40 -4.43
N LEU A 23 -3.71 -2.25 -3.75
CA LEU A 23 -3.83 -1.57 -2.47
C LEU A 23 -4.08 -2.63 -1.40
N PHE A 24 -3.48 -2.46 -0.23
CA PHE A 24 -3.76 -3.28 0.92
C PHE A 24 -5.05 -2.78 1.57
N ASP A 25 -6.05 -3.63 1.58
CA ASP A 25 -7.31 -3.39 2.22
C ASP A 25 -7.26 -3.96 3.64
N ARG A 26 -7.22 -3.06 4.64
CA ARG A 26 -7.15 -3.45 6.06
C ARG A 26 -8.43 -4.11 6.56
N GLU A 27 -9.57 -3.83 5.94
CA GLU A 27 -10.86 -4.39 6.34
C GLU A 27 -10.95 -5.89 6.02
N THR A 28 -10.45 -6.28 4.85
CA THR A 28 -10.40 -7.67 4.37
C THR A 28 -9.08 -8.37 4.66
N GLY A 29 -8.04 -7.63 5.09
CA GLY A 29 -6.69 -8.14 5.29
C GLY A 29 -6.01 -8.61 3.99
N GLY A 30 -6.45 -8.09 2.85
CA GLY A 30 -6.11 -8.59 1.52
C GLY A 30 -5.56 -7.53 0.58
N TRP A 31 -4.98 -7.99 -0.53
CA TRP A 31 -4.55 -7.10 -1.62
C TRP A 31 -5.64 -6.98 -2.66
N VAL A 32 -6.15 -5.76 -2.85
CA VAL A 32 -7.16 -5.44 -3.86
C VAL A 32 -6.53 -4.70 -5.03
N PRO A 33 -6.92 -4.94 -6.29
CA PRO A 33 -6.38 -4.20 -7.43
C PRO A 33 -6.79 -2.72 -7.35
N ASP A 34 -5.85 -1.80 -7.61
CA ASP A 34 -6.10 -0.35 -7.66
C ASP A 34 -6.92 0.01 -8.90
N SER A 35 -8.23 -0.22 -8.82
CA SER A 35 -9.18 -0.03 -9.93
C SER A 35 -9.45 1.45 -10.21
N GLU A 36 -9.21 2.31 -9.21
CA GLU A 36 -9.37 3.76 -9.30
C GLU A 36 -8.09 4.48 -9.69
N HIS A 37 -7.00 3.75 -9.98
CA HIS A 37 -5.69 4.29 -10.32
C HIS A 37 -5.20 5.36 -9.31
N MET A 38 -5.50 5.17 -8.02
CA MET A 38 -5.16 6.13 -6.98
C MET A 38 -3.65 6.32 -6.86
N LEU A 39 -2.87 5.23 -6.95
CA LEU A 39 -1.41 5.33 -6.86
C LEU A 39 -0.83 6.01 -8.10
N ILE A 40 -1.29 5.61 -9.30
CA ILE A 40 -0.78 6.12 -10.57
C ILE A 40 -1.08 7.62 -10.69
N SER A 41 -2.30 8.02 -10.34
CA SER A 41 -2.71 9.43 -10.34
C SER A 41 -1.88 10.27 -9.38
N ARG A 42 -1.56 9.74 -8.19
CA ARG A 42 -0.76 10.47 -7.19
C ARG A 42 0.72 10.55 -7.55
N LEU A 43 1.30 9.47 -8.08
CA LEU A 43 2.67 9.45 -8.59
C LEU A 43 2.85 10.43 -9.75
N HIS A 44 1.89 10.49 -10.69
CA HIS A 44 1.95 11.40 -11.84
C HIS A 44 1.68 12.86 -11.48
N SER A 45 0.76 13.12 -10.56
CA SER A 45 0.34 14.49 -10.24
C SER A 45 1.29 15.19 -9.26
N GLY A 46 2.18 14.47 -8.57
CA GLY A 46 3.07 15.03 -7.54
C GLY A 46 2.33 15.64 -6.33
N ALA A 47 1.00 15.53 -6.30
CA ALA A 47 0.12 16.25 -5.37
C ALA A 47 -0.34 15.39 -4.18
N GLY A 48 0.28 14.24 -3.96
CA GLY A 48 0.01 13.38 -2.81
C GLY A 48 1.23 12.52 -2.57
N VAL A 49 1.93 12.79 -1.47
CA VAL A 49 3.22 12.19 -1.13
C VAL A 49 3.05 10.67 -1.03
N CYS A 50 3.49 9.95 -2.05
CA CYS A 50 3.61 8.50 -2.02
C CYS A 50 5.00 8.21 -1.48
N GLU A 51 5.10 7.79 -0.22
CA GLU A 51 6.38 7.43 0.37
C GLU A 51 6.74 6.01 -0.08
N ARG A 52 7.90 5.84 -0.72
CA ARG A 52 8.38 4.51 -1.09
C ARG A 52 8.83 3.79 0.18
N LEU A 53 8.29 2.61 0.42
CA LEU A 53 8.64 1.76 1.54
C LEU A 53 9.60 0.65 1.12
N THR A 54 10.37 0.16 2.09
CA THR A 54 11.03 -1.13 1.98
C THR A 54 9.99 -2.24 2.13
N GLU A 55 10.35 -3.48 1.73
CA GLU A 55 9.47 -4.63 1.96
C GLU A 55 9.21 -4.85 3.46
N GLU A 56 10.23 -4.66 4.30
CA GLU A 56 10.11 -4.78 5.75
C GLU A 56 9.16 -3.73 6.34
N ASP A 57 9.26 -2.46 5.93
CA ASP A 57 8.35 -1.40 6.38
C ASP A 57 6.90 -1.66 5.94
N ALA A 58 6.73 -2.13 4.69
CA ALA A 58 5.41 -2.50 4.19
C ALA A 58 4.81 -3.66 4.97
N GLN A 59 5.61 -4.69 5.26
CA GLN A 59 5.21 -5.82 6.09
C GLN A 59 4.92 -5.41 7.53
N GLN A 60 5.63 -4.45 8.12
CA GLN A 60 5.26 -3.93 9.44
C GLN A 60 3.95 -3.14 9.41
N ALA A 61 3.74 -2.33 8.37
CA ALA A 61 2.52 -1.53 8.21
C ALA A 61 1.28 -2.41 7.93
N ILE A 62 1.47 -3.57 7.32
CA ILE A 62 0.44 -4.59 7.04
C ILE A 62 0.27 -5.54 8.24
N GLY A 63 1.37 -6.07 8.75
CA GLY A 63 1.43 -7.11 9.78
C GLY A 63 1.05 -6.65 11.19
N ARG A 64 1.06 -5.34 11.47
CA ARG A 64 0.41 -4.81 12.68
C ARG A 64 -1.09 -5.11 12.77
N VAL A 65 -1.73 -5.54 11.69
CA VAL A 65 -3.14 -5.96 11.68
C VAL A 65 -3.31 -7.40 12.21
N GLU A 66 -2.28 -8.26 12.17
CA GLU A 66 -2.35 -9.64 12.67
C GLU A 66 -1.86 -9.82 14.11
N ASP A 67 -0.93 -8.98 14.60
CA ASP A 67 -0.39 -9.12 15.97
C ASP A 67 -1.34 -8.61 17.08
N GLY A 68 -2.53 -8.13 16.70
CA GLY A 68 -3.64 -7.81 17.60
C GLY A 68 -4.46 -9.03 18.04
N MET A 69 -4.08 -10.25 17.66
CA MET A 69 -4.68 -11.51 18.11
C MET A 69 -3.62 -12.45 18.69
N SER A 70 -3.02 -12.06 19.80
CA SER A 70 -2.53 -13.02 20.79
C SER A 70 -3.20 -12.70 22.12
N GLN A 71 -4.35 -13.34 22.34
CA GLN A 71 -5.04 -13.39 23.62
C GLN A 71 -4.67 -14.68 24.35
#